data_AF-A0AAP6MKS9-F1
#
_entry.id   AF-A0AAP6MKS9-F1
#
_cell.length_a   1.000
_cell.length_b   1.000
_cell.length_c   1.000
_cell.angle_alpha   90.00
_cell.angle_beta   90.00
_cell.angle_gamma   90.00
#
_symmetry.space_group_name_H-M   'P 1'
#
loop_
_entity.id
_entity.type
_entity.pdbx_description
1 polymer ?
#
loop_
_entity_poly.entity_id
_entity_poly.type
_entity_poly.pdbx_seq_one_letter_code
_entity_poly.pdbx_strand_id
1 'polypeptide(L)'
;MSLSVIALIGIIAWTFLLIFINEIMRSWLVLSGRKDPGTFQPDGSDVSPFAHRLARAHANCYESFPLIGGVLLLAIATGHTAITDPLALWLLAARIIQSGIHLASIAGPAVTARFVFYFIQLLIVGWWLIGFACEYLL
;
A
#
# COMPACT_ATOMS: atom_id res chain seq x y z
N MET A 1 -15.13 15.33 -8.30
CA MET A 1 -13.85 15.01 -7.62
C MET A 1 -13.16 13.95 -8.47
N SER A 2 -11.88 14.12 -8.82
CA SER A 2 -11.15 13.17 -9.66
C SER A 2 -11.04 11.81 -8.95
N LEU A 3 -11.15 10.71 -9.72
CA LEU A 3 -10.98 9.36 -9.19
C LEU A 3 -9.55 9.12 -8.68
N SER A 4 -8.58 9.83 -9.25
CA SER A 4 -7.18 9.84 -8.82
C SER A 4 -7.02 10.41 -7.40
N VAL A 5 -7.78 11.45 -7.06
CA VAL A 5 -7.81 12.00 -5.69
C VAL A 5 -8.40 10.99 -4.72
N ILE A 6 -9.49 10.31 -5.10
CA ILE A 6 -10.11 9.25 -4.27
C ILE A 6 -9.12 8.11 -4.06
N ALA A 7 -8.45 7.66 -5.12
CA ALA A 7 -7.45 6.59 -5.04
C ALA A 7 -6.28 6.96 -4.13
N LEU A 8 -5.76 8.20 -4.25
CA LEU A 8 -4.68 8.69 -3.41
C LEU A 8 -5.09 8.75 -1.94
N ILE A 9 -6.28 9.28 -1.62
CA ILE A 9 -6.84 9.26 -0.26
C ILE A 9 -6.93 7.82 0.25
N GLY A 10 -7.45 6.91 -0.58
CA GLY A 10 -7.58 5.49 -0.21
C GLY A 10 -6.24 4.82 0.10
N ILE A 11 -5.20 5.07 -0.70
CA ILE A 11 -3.85 4.53 -0.47
C ILE A 11 -3.26 5.07 0.83
N ILE A 12 -3.41 6.37 1.08
CA ILE A 12 -2.93 7.02 2.31
C ILE A 12 -3.67 6.47 3.52
N ALA A 13 -5.01 6.43 3.46
CA ALA A 13 -5.86 5.92 4.53
C ALA A 13 -5.58 4.44 4.83
N TRP A 14 -5.36 3.62 3.79
CA TRP A 14 -4.99 2.22 3.95
C TRP A 14 -3.63 2.06 4.62
N THR A 15 -2.62 2.82 4.18
CA THR A 15 -1.29 2.79 4.79
C THR A 15 -1.35 3.23 6.26
N PHE A 16 -2.09 4.30 6.54
CA PHE A 16 -2.35 4.79 7.90
C PHE A 16 -3.04 3.72 8.76
N LEU A 17 -4.07 3.04 8.24
CA LEU A 17 -4.76 1.98 8.96
C LEU A 17 -3.80 0.85 9.38
N LEU A 18 -2.91 0.41 8.48
CA LEU A 18 -1.97 -0.67 8.79
C LEU A 18 -0.97 -0.29 9.88
N ILE A 19 -0.39 0.92 9.82
CA ILE A 19 0.50 1.40 10.90
C ILE A 19 -0.26 1.64 12.20
N PHE A 20 -1.48 2.18 12.13
CA PHE A 20 -2.30 2.41 13.31
C PHE A 20 -2.61 1.11 14.07
N ILE A 21 -2.92 0.02 13.36
CA ILE A 21 -3.10 -1.30 13.98
C ILE A 21 -1.80 -1.80 14.64
N ASN A 22 -0.63 -1.59 14.01
CA ASN A 22 0.66 -1.92 14.60
C ASN A 22 0.89 -1.17 15.92
N GLU A 23 0.65 0.14 15.93
CA GLU A 23 0.88 0.98 17.10
C GLU A 23 -0.11 0.67 18.24
N ILE A 24 -1.38 0.39 17.93
CA ILE A 24 -2.36 -0.06 18.94
C ILE A 24 -1.90 -1.36 19.60
N MET A 25 -1.48 -2.34 18.79
CA MET A 25 -1.07 -3.64 19.31
C MET A 25 0.18 -3.53 20.19
N ARG A 26 1.17 -2.73 19.76
CA ARG A 26 2.38 -2.46 20.55
C ARG A 26 2.05 -1.73 21.85
N SER A 27 1.21 -0.69 21.77
CA SER A 27 0.77 0.07 22.94
C SER A 27 0.05 -0.81 23.95
N TRP A 28 -0.85 -1.70 23.50
CA TRP A 28 -1.54 -2.62 24.39
C TRP A 28 -0.60 -3.60 25.09
N LEU A 29 0.41 -4.15 24.40
CA LEU A 29 1.40 -5.06 25.00
C LEU A 29 2.24 -4.37 26.08
N VAL A 30 2.61 -3.11 25.86
CA VAL A 30 3.30 -2.29 26.86
C VAL A 30 2.41 -2.01 28.06
N LEU A 31 1.21 -1.47 27.82
CA LEU A 31 0.29 -1.05 28.87
C LEU A 31 -0.22 -2.23 29.71
N SER A 32 -0.27 -3.44 29.14
CA SER A 32 -0.62 -4.66 29.85
C SER A 32 0.57 -5.35 30.54
N GLY A 33 1.77 -4.77 30.49
CA GLY A 33 2.97 -5.32 31.11
C GLY A 33 3.49 -6.61 30.45
N ARG A 34 3.04 -6.92 29.23
CA ARG A 34 3.41 -8.14 28.51
C ARG A 34 4.75 -8.03 27.79
N LYS A 35 5.21 -6.80 27.52
CA LYS A 35 6.46 -6.56 26.79
C LYS A 35 7.01 -5.16 27.07
N ASP A 36 8.33 -5.05 27.15
CA ASP A 36 9.02 -3.77 27.38
C ASP A 36 9.09 -2.91 26.11
N PRO A 37 8.84 -1.58 26.19
CA PRO A 37 8.83 -0.68 25.04
C PRO A 37 10.10 -0.69 24.18
N GLY A 38 11.27 -0.86 24.80
CA GLY A 38 12.56 -0.82 24.10
C GLY A 38 12.95 -2.12 23.39
N THR A 39 12.12 -3.16 23.49
CA THR A 39 12.49 -4.52 23.03
C THR A 39 11.79 -4.96 21.75
N PHE A 40 10.94 -4.10 21.17
CA PHE A 40 10.21 -4.48 19.97
C PHE A 40 11.10 -4.55 18.75
N GLN A 41 11.03 -5.66 18.00
CA GLN A 41 11.66 -5.74 16.69
C GLN A 41 10.87 -4.90 15.67
N PRO A 42 11.54 -4.18 14.75
CA PRO A 42 10.84 -3.37 13.74
C PRO A 42 9.91 -4.18 12.83
N ASP A 43 10.25 -5.45 12.60
CA ASP A 43 9.48 -6.34 11.73
C ASP A 43 8.33 -7.06 12.44
N GLY A 44 8.12 -6.85 13.75
CA GLY A 44 7.05 -7.46 14.53
C GLY A 44 7.12 -8.99 14.69
N SER A 45 8.26 -9.61 14.35
CA SER A 45 8.48 -11.07 14.47
C SER A 45 8.44 -11.56 15.92
N ASP A 46 8.76 -10.68 16.86
CA ASP A 46 8.79 -10.90 18.30
C ASP A 46 7.42 -10.73 18.99
N VAL A 47 6.38 -10.36 18.23
CA VAL A 47 5.02 -10.17 18.75
C VAL A 47 4.11 -11.34 18.37
N SER A 48 3.96 -11.62 17.08
CA SER A 48 3.18 -12.76 16.58
C SER A 48 3.39 -12.95 15.08
N PRO A 49 3.03 -14.11 14.51
CA PRO A 49 3.03 -14.29 13.05
C PRO A 49 2.14 -13.28 12.32
N PHE A 50 1.03 -12.83 12.93
CA PHE A 50 0.17 -11.80 12.34
C PHE A 50 0.84 -10.42 12.37
N ALA A 51 1.43 -10.04 13.51
CA ALA A 51 2.16 -8.79 13.65
C ALA A 51 3.31 -8.67 12.65
N HIS A 52 4.02 -9.77 12.40
CA HIS A 52 5.04 -9.83 11.39
C HIS A 52 4.50 -9.54 9.99
N ARG A 53 3.40 -10.20 9.60
CA ARG A 53 2.74 -9.95 8.31
C ARG A 53 2.18 -8.54 8.20
N LEU A 54 1.68 -7.97 9.29
CA LEU A 54 1.18 -6.59 9.34
C LEU A 54 2.31 -5.58 9.11
N ALA A 55 3.45 -5.73 9.78
CA ALA A 55 4.63 -4.91 9.53
C ALA A 55 5.12 -5.03 8.08
N ARG A 56 5.15 -6.25 7.51
CA ARG A 56 5.53 -6.47 6.10
C ARG A 56 4.52 -5.92 5.10
N ALA A 57 3.22 -5.97 5.39
CA ALA A 57 2.18 -5.36 4.55
C ALA A 57 2.26 -3.84 4.57
N HIS A 58 2.49 -3.24 5.75
CA HIS A 58 2.76 -1.81 5.88
C HIS A 58 4.04 -1.41 5.14
N ALA A 59 5.11 -2.20 5.25
CA ALA A 59 6.35 -1.97 4.52
C ALA A 59 6.15 -1.94 3.01
N ASN A 60 5.42 -2.92 2.50
CA ASN A 60 5.05 -2.93 1.09
C ASN A 60 4.22 -1.70 0.69
N CYS A 61 3.40 -1.16 1.60
CA CYS A 61 2.62 0.05 1.36
C CYS A 61 3.49 1.29 1.12
N TYR A 62 4.45 1.59 2.00
CA TYR A 62 5.31 2.76 1.82
C TYR A 62 6.39 2.55 0.75
N GLU A 63 6.88 1.32 0.55
CA GLU A 63 7.89 1.02 -0.49
C GLU A 63 7.35 1.27 -1.90
N SER A 64 6.08 0.94 -2.17
CA SER A 64 5.48 1.22 -3.49
C SER A 64 4.89 2.63 -3.60
N PHE A 65 4.81 3.40 -2.51
CA PHE A 65 4.19 4.73 -2.52
C PHE A 65 4.92 5.74 -3.44
N PRO A 66 6.27 5.83 -3.48
CA PRO A 66 6.96 6.72 -4.41
C PRO A 66 6.57 6.49 -5.88
N LEU A 67 6.29 5.24 -6.24
CA LEU A 67 5.85 4.88 -7.59
C LEU A 67 4.37 5.17 -7.79
N ILE A 68 3.51 4.59 -6.95
CA ILE A 68 2.06 4.64 -7.11
C ILE A 68 1.50 6.03 -6.75
N GLY A 69 1.79 6.48 -5.52
CA GLY A 69 1.37 7.77 -5.02
C GLY A 69 2.04 8.92 -5.77
N GLY A 70 3.31 8.76 -6.15
CA GLY A 70 4.05 9.75 -6.94
C GLY A 70 3.38 10.06 -8.28
N VAL A 71 2.95 9.05 -9.04
CA VAL A 71 2.26 9.27 -10.33
C VAL A 71 0.88 9.91 -10.16
N LEU A 72 0.12 9.52 -9.12
CA LEU A 72 -1.15 10.18 -8.81
C LEU A 72 -0.96 11.64 -8.41
N LEU A 73 0.06 11.94 -7.58
CA LEU A 73 0.41 13.30 -7.19
C LEU A 73 0.87 14.13 -8.39
N LEU A 74 1.66 13.55 -9.30
CA LEU A 74 2.06 14.20 -10.55
C LEU A 74 0.83 14.58 -11.39
N ALA A 75 -0.11 13.65 -11.57
CA ALA A 75 -1.34 13.89 -12.31
C ALA A 75 -2.16 15.05 -11.70
N ILE A 76 -2.30 15.06 -10.38
CA ILE A 76 -3.04 16.09 -9.66
C ILE A 76 -2.34 17.44 -9.75
N ALA A 77 -1.03 17.48 -9.46
CA ALA A 77 -0.23 18.71 -9.42
C ALA A 77 -0.12 19.38 -10.79
N THR A 78 -0.16 18.60 -11.87
CA THR A 78 -0.07 19.11 -13.24
C THR A 78 -1.43 19.30 -13.90
N GLY A 79 -2.55 18.90 -13.27
CA GLY A 79 -3.89 19.00 -13.87
C GLY A 79 -4.23 17.90 -14.90
N HIS A 80 -3.44 16.84 -15.00
CA HIS A 80 -3.60 15.74 -15.98
C HIS A 80 -4.27 14.50 -15.39
N THR A 81 -5.24 14.66 -14.49
CA THR A 81 -5.91 13.49 -13.88
C THR A 81 -6.68 12.63 -14.89
N ALA A 82 -6.95 13.14 -16.09
CA ALA A 82 -7.55 12.35 -17.18
C ALA A 82 -6.68 11.13 -17.58
N ILE A 83 -5.35 11.20 -17.42
CA ILE A 83 -4.43 10.08 -17.68
C ILE A 83 -4.64 8.95 -16.65
N THR A 84 -4.88 9.32 -15.39
CA THR A 84 -4.91 8.36 -14.27
C THR A 84 -6.31 7.92 -13.86
N ASP A 85 -7.32 8.77 -14.03
CA ASP A 85 -8.69 8.56 -13.56
C ASP A 85 -9.32 7.22 -14.01
N PRO A 86 -9.18 6.77 -15.27
CA PRO A 86 -9.83 5.54 -15.73
C PRO A 86 -9.42 4.27 -14.96
N LEU A 87 -8.20 4.23 -14.41
CA LEU A 87 -7.65 3.06 -13.72
C LEU A 87 -7.42 3.30 -12.21
N ALA A 88 -7.70 4.50 -11.72
CA ALA A 88 -7.36 4.90 -10.35
C ALA A 88 -7.99 4.00 -9.28
N LEU A 89 -9.29 3.70 -9.39
CA LEU A 89 -9.98 2.83 -8.43
C LEU A 89 -9.59 1.36 -8.57
N TRP A 90 -9.23 0.91 -9.78
CA TRP A 90 -8.70 -0.45 -9.99
C TRP A 90 -7.35 -0.63 -9.31
N LEU A 91 -6.49 0.38 -9.39
CA LEU A 91 -5.22 0.39 -8.67
C LEU A 91 -5.42 0.36 -7.15
N LEU A 92 -6.36 1.17 -6.63
CA LEU A 92 -6.69 1.16 -5.20
C LEU A 92 -7.20 -0.22 -4.75
N ALA A 93 -8.13 -0.82 -5.50
CA ALA A 93 -8.66 -2.14 -5.20
C ALA A 93 -7.55 -3.21 -5.19
N ALA A 94 -6.67 -3.21 -6.21
CA ALA A 94 -5.54 -4.13 -6.29
C ALA A 94 -4.61 -4.01 -5.07
N ARG A 95 -4.35 -2.78 -4.59
CA ARG A 95 -3.54 -2.53 -3.39
C ARG A 95 -4.16 -3.10 -2.12
N ILE A 96 -5.45 -2.83 -1.90
CA ILE A 96 -6.17 -3.31 -0.71
C ILE A 96 -6.24 -4.84 -0.71
N ILE A 97 -6.59 -5.45 -1.85
CA ILE A 97 -6.67 -6.92 -1.97
C ILE A 97 -5.30 -7.56 -1.76
N GLN A 98 -4.24 -7.01 -2.36
CA GLN A 98 -2.87 -7.50 -2.19
C GLN A 98 -2.43 -7.49 -0.72
N SER A 99 -2.68 -6.39 -0.02
CA SER A 99 -2.37 -6.26 1.41
C SER A 99 -3.22 -7.21 2.27
N GLY A 100 -4.52 -7.31 1.97
CA GLY A 100 -5.43 -8.22 2.67
C GLY A 100 -5.00 -9.69 2.56
N ILE A 101 -4.62 -10.14 1.35
CA ILE A 101 -4.09 -11.50 1.14
C ILE A 101 -2.80 -11.71 1.94
N HIS A 102 -1.90 -10.72 1.96
CA HIS A 102 -0.65 -10.78 2.72
C HIS A 102 -0.92 -10.93 4.23
N LEU A 103 -1.88 -10.19 4.78
CA LEU A 103 -2.27 -10.32 6.19
C LEU A 103 -2.88 -11.71 6.49
N ALA A 104 -3.70 -12.23 5.57
CA ALA A 104 -4.43 -13.46 5.74
C ALA A 104 -3.53 -14.71 5.66
N SER A 105 -2.58 -14.77 4.71
CA SER A 105 -1.85 -16.02 4.45
C SER A 105 -0.48 -15.81 3.79
N ILE A 106 0.43 -16.74 4.10
CA ILE A 106 1.74 -16.91 3.47
C ILE A 106 1.88 -18.24 2.71
N ALA A 107 0.77 -18.97 2.52
CA ALA A 107 0.76 -20.18 1.71
C ALA A 107 1.10 -19.86 0.25
N GLY A 108 1.72 -20.81 -0.46
CA GLY A 108 2.14 -20.66 -1.86
C GLY A 108 1.10 -20.01 -2.77
N PRO A 109 -0.15 -20.50 -2.84
CA PRO A 109 -1.20 -19.88 -3.65
C PRO A 109 -1.53 -18.43 -3.27
N ALA A 110 -1.53 -18.10 -1.98
CA ALA A 110 -1.76 -16.74 -1.50
C ALA A 110 -0.60 -15.81 -1.89
N VAL A 111 0.64 -16.31 -1.81
CA VAL A 111 1.84 -15.60 -2.26
C VAL A 111 1.79 -15.31 -3.75
N THR A 112 1.35 -16.26 -4.57
CA THR A 112 1.13 -16.05 -6.01
C THR A 112 0.02 -15.03 -6.26
N ALA A 113 -1.11 -15.14 -5.55
CA ALA A 113 -2.22 -14.20 -5.71
C ALA A 113 -1.83 -12.75 -5.37
N ARG A 114 -1.13 -12.51 -4.24
CA ARG A 114 -0.66 -11.16 -3.90
C ARG A 114 0.35 -10.62 -4.92
N PHE A 115 1.16 -11.50 -5.53
CA PHE A 115 2.07 -11.10 -6.62
C PHE A 115 1.28 -10.65 -7.86
N VAL A 116 0.21 -11.36 -8.24
CA VAL A 116 -0.66 -10.95 -9.36
C VAL A 116 -1.26 -9.56 -9.12
N PHE A 117 -1.81 -9.29 -7.94
CA PHE A 117 -2.36 -7.96 -7.63
C PHE A 117 -1.29 -6.87 -7.56
N TYR A 118 -0.06 -7.19 -7.14
CA TYR A 118 1.06 -6.25 -7.24
C TYR A 118 1.44 -5.98 -8.70
N PHE A 119 1.47 -7.01 -9.53
CA PHE A 119 1.78 -6.89 -10.95
C PHE A 119 0.74 -6.04 -11.70
N ILE A 120 -0.55 -6.17 -11.37
CA ILE A 120 -1.61 -5.30 -11.89
C ILE A 120 -1.31 -3.82 -11.58
N GLN A 121 -0.86 -3.50 -10.37
CA GLN A 121 -0.49 -2.12 -10.01
C GLN A 121 0.69 -1.62 -10.87
N LEU A 122 1.70 -2.46 -11.10
CA LEU A 122 2.83 -2.11 -11.96
C LEU A 122 2.40 -1.85 -13.41
N LEU A 123 1.50 -2.67 -13.96
CA LEU A 123 0.97 -2.47 -15.31
C LEU A 123 0.19 -1.15 -15.43
N ILE A 124 -0.65 -0.84 -14.43
CA ILE A 124 -1.42 0.42 -14.41
C ILE A 124 -0.46 1.62 -14.34
N VAL A 125 0.54 1.58 -13.45
CA VAL A 125 1.52 2.67 -13.35
C VAL A 125 2.33 2.79 -14.64
N GLY A 126 2.78 1.68 -15.22
CA GLY A 126 3.50 1.68 -16.49
C GLY A 126 2.67 2.32 -17.61
N TRP A 127 1.38 2.00 -17.70
CA TRP A 127 0.45 2.63 -18.64
C TRP A 127 0.34 4.14 -18.43
N TRP A 128 0.21 4.60 -17.18
CA TRP A 128 0.17 6.03 -16.88
C TRP A 128 1.46 6.75 -17.22
N LEU A 129 2.62 6.15 -16.94
CA LEU A 129 3.92 6.73 -17.28
C LEU A 129 4.08 6.89 -18.80
N ILE A 130 3.60 5.94 -19.61
CA ILE A 130 3.54 6.07 -21.06
C ILE A 130 2.63 7.24 -21.45
N GLY A 131 1.45 7.36 -20.83
CA GLY A 131 0.54 8.49 -21.06
C GLY A 131 1.19 9.85 -20.77
N PHE A 132 1.91 9.97 -19.65
CA PHE A 132 2.68 11.17 -19.31
C PHE A 132 3.82 11.42 -20.30
N ALA A 133 4.54 10.38 -20.73
CA ALA A 133 5.59 10.53 -21.74
C ALA A 133 5.02 11.07 -23.06
N CYS A 134 3.87 10.58 -23.50
CA CYS A 134 3.21 11.09 -24.70
C CYS A 134 2.72 12.54 -24.55
N GLU A 135 2.23 12.93 -23.37
CA GLU A 135 1.74 14.30 -23.13
C GLU A 135 2.87 15.35 -23.10
N TYR A 136 4.04 14.98 -22.57
CA TYR A 136 5.14 15.94 -22.33
C TYR A 136 6.32 15.84 -23.28
N LEU A 137 6.52 14.70 -23.95
CA LEU A 137 7.72 14.44 -24.76
C LEU A 137 7.44 14.26 -26.25
N LEU A 138 6.17 14.10 -26.65
CA LEU A 138 5.73 13.92 -28.05
C LEU A 138 4.77 15.03 -28.46
#